data_AF-A0A2J4Z0L0-F1
#
_entry.id   AF-A0A2J4Z0L0-F1
#
_cell.length_a   1.000
_cell.length_b   1.000
_cell.length_c   1.000
_cell.angle_alpha   90.00
_cell.angle_beta   90.00
_cell.angle_gamma   90.00
#
_symmetry.space_group_name_H-M   'P 1'
#
loop_
_entity.id
_entity.type
_entity.pdbx_description
1 polymer ?
#
loop_
_entity_poly.entity_id
_entity_poly.type
_entity_poly.pdbx_seq_one_letter_code
_entity_poly.pdbx_strand_id
1 'polypeptide(L)'
;ERFRVDRVLLAGDAAHIMPVWQGQGYNSGMRDAFNLAWKLALVVNGKAGEALLDSYQQERRDHAKAMIDLSVTAGNVLAPPKRWHGAVRDGVSWLLNYLPPVKRYFLEMRFKPMPQYRDGALLAEGESKTSPVGKMFIQPKVTLENGQVTLLDEVIGARFAIIAWGCNPQWGLSDEQIARWRAVGVRFIQVVPEVQIHCDQDNVPGVIRVGDTQNRLKSWFAQHDTAIAVVRPDRFVATVAIPQTLSKKLDALASKMQLASAQAATTIEQVA
;
A
#
# COMPACT_ATOMS: atom_id res chain seq x y z
N GLU A 1 -23.54 -1.36 -2.13
CA GLU A 1 -23.59 -1.41 -3.62
C GLU A 1 -22.72 -0.36 -4.28
N ARG A 2 -22.78 0.91 -3.83
CA ARG A 2 -21.84 1.98 -4.22
C ARG A 2 -21.23 2.60 -2.97
N PHE A 3 -19.92 2.87 -2.99
CA PHE A 3 -19.19 3.56 -1.91
C PHE A 3 -19.06 5.07 -2.19
N ARG A 4 -19.35 5.50 -3.43
CA ARG A 4 -19.35 6.89 -3.85
C ARG A 4 -20.55 7.16 -4.76
N VAL A 5 -21.18 8.30 -4.55
CA VAL A 5 -22.13 8.94 -5.48
C VAL A 5 -21.78 10.42 -5.52
N ASP A 6 -21.30 10.88 -6.67
CA ASP A 6 -20.82 12.26 -6.86
C ASP A 6 -19.78 12.69 -5.80
N ARG A 7 -20.14 13.64 -4.93
CA ARG A 7 -19.29 14.18 -3.86
C ARG A 7 -19.53 13.52 -2.50
N VAL A 8 -20.38 12.49 -2.44
CA VAL A 8 -20.70 11.76 -1.21
C VAL A 8 -20.01 10.41 -1.22
N LEU A 9 -19.27 10.12 -0.15
CA LEU A 9 -18.51 8.88 0.03
C LEU A 9 -18.85 8.22 1.36
N LEU A 10 -18.89 6.89 1.38
CA LEU A 10 -19.16 6.08 2.56
C LEU A 10 -17.89 5.31 2.97
N ALA A 11 -17.60 5.23 4.27
CA ALA A 11 -16.49 4.45 4.81
C ALA A 11 -16.88 3.77 6.14
N GLY A 12 -16.21 2.67 6.48
CA GLY A 12 -16.49 1.93 7.71
C GLY A 12 -17.90 1.32 7.73
N ASP A 13 -18.55 1.32 8.89
CA ASP A 13 -19.86 0.68 9.09
C ASP A 13 -20.96 1.26 8.19
N ALA A 14 -20.83 2.51 7.74
CA ALA A 14 -21.73 3.10 6.76
C ALA A 14 -21.60 2.46 5.37
N ALA A 15 -20.43 1.92 5.03
CA ALA A 15 -20.16 1.26 3.75
C ALA A 15 -20.32 -0.26 3.82
N HIS A 16 -19.98 -0.89 4.95
CA HIS A 16 -20.09 -2.32 5.17
C HIS A 16 -20.21 -2.65 6.67
N ILE A 17 -21.18 -3.48 7.02
CA ILE A 17 -21.30 -4.09 8.34
C ILE A 17 -20.80 -5.52 8.26
N MET A 18 -20.01 -5.95 9.25
CA MET A 18 -19.52 -7.33 9.31
C MET A 18 -19.77 -7.98 10.68
N PRO A 19 -20.00 -9.30 10.72
CA PRO A 19 -20.11 -10.03 11.98
C PRO A 19 -18.87 -9.86 12.87
N VAL A 20 -19.08 -9.74 14.18
CA VAL A 20 -18.03 -9.40 15.17
C VAL A 20 -17.01 -10.51 15.44
N TRP A 21 -17.21 -11.70 14.87
CA TRP A 21 -16.47 -12.93 15.20
C TRP A 21 -14.94 -12.82 15.09
N GLN A 22 -14.40 -11.86 14.33
CA GLN A 22 -12.97 -11.66 14.16
C GLN A 22 -12.48 -10.23 14.49
N GLY A 23 -13.34 -9.38 15.08
CA GLY A 23 -13.00 -7.98 15.41
C GLY A 23 -12.54 -7.15 14.19
N GLN A 24 -13.05 -7.46 13.00
CA GLN A 24 -12.55 -6.87 11.74
C GLN A 24 -13.27 -5.58 11.34
N GLY A 25 -14.45 -5.27 11.91
CA GLY A 25 -15.26 -4.09 11.56
C GLY A 25 -14.47 -2.79 11.64
N TYR A 26 -14.04 -2.45 12.86
CA TYR A 26 -13.22 -1.27 13.12
C TYR A 26 -11.92 -1.24 12.28
N ASN A 27 -11.21 -2.36 12.22
CA ASN A 27 -9.96 -2.46 11.46
C ASN A 27 -10.17 -2.23 9.95
N SER A 28 -11.31 -2.65 9.41
CA SER A 28 -11.65 -2.40 8.00
C SER A 28 -12.00 -0.93 7.78
N GLY A 29 -12.80 -0.34 8.67
CA GLY A 29 -13.13 1.09 8.61
C GLY A 29 -11.89 1.99 8.70
N MET A 30 -10.92 1.66 9.55
CA MET A 30 -9.65 2.39 9.61
C MET A 30 -8.89 2.32 8.27
N ARG A 31 -8.83 1.14 7.64
CA ARG A 31 -8.19 0.99 6.31
C ARG A 31 -8.93 1.77 5.22
N ASP A 32 -10.25 1.88 5.31
CA ASP A 32 -11.01 2.72 4.39
C ASP A 32 -10.63 4.20 4.54
N ALA A 33 -10.55 4.69 5.78
CA ALA A 33 -10.15 6.06 6.06
C ALA A 33 -8.74 6.35 5.54
N PHE A 34 -7.76 5.46 5.80
CA PHE A 34 -6.39 5.60 5.29
C PHE A 34 -6.33 5.61 3.76
N ASN A 35 -7.10 4.74 3.09
CA ASN A 35 -7.13 4.70 1.62
C ASN A 35 -7.78 5.96 1.03
N LEU A 36 -8.83 6.48 1.67
CA LEU A 36 -9.60 7.60 1.16
C LEU A 36 -8.95 8.95 1.45
N ALA A 37 -8.35 9.14 2.63
CA ALA A 37 -7.87 10.43 3.10
C ALA A 37 -6.89 11.10 2.12
N TRP A 38 -5.91 10.36 1.61
CA TRP A 38 -4.92 10.92 0.68
C TRP A 38 -5.51 11.22 -0.70
N LYS A 39 -6.46 10.39 -1.19
CA LYS A 39 -7.14 10.60 -2.47
C LYS A 39 -7.99 11.86 -2.40
N LEU A 40 -8.76 11.99 -1.32
CA LEU A 40 -9.59 13.16 -1.08
C LEU A 40 -8.74 14.43 -0.95
N ALA A 41 -7.63 14.37 -0.22
CA ALA A 41 -6.71 15.49 -0.11
C ALA A 41 -6.14 15.93 -1.48
N LEU A 42 -5.78 15.00 -2.36
CA LEU A 42 -5.30 15.37 -3.70
C LEU A 42 -6.39 16.01 -4.57
N VAL A 43 -7.61 15.46 -4.55
CA VAL A 43 -8.72 15.97 -5.38
C VAL A 43 -9.20 17.33 -4.90
N VAL A 44 -9.39 17.51 -3.58
CA VAL A 44 -9.85 18.79 -3.00
C VAL A 44 -8.83 19.90 -3.25
N ASN A 45 -7.53 19.59 -3.24
CA ASN A 45 -6.46 20.56 -3.53
C ASN A 45 -6.18 20.74 -5.03
N GLY A 46 -7.02 20.19 -5.93
CA GLY A 46 -6.84 20.33 -7.38
C GLY A 46 -5.59 19.63 -7.95
N LYS A 47 -4.99 18.71 -7.19
CA LYS A 47 -3.75 18.00 -7.57
C LYS A 47 -4.01 16.69 -8.33
N ALA A 48 -5.25 16.18 -8.27
CA ALA A 48 -5.68 14.99 -8.99
C ALA A 48 -7.13 15.16 -9.47
N GLY A 49 -7.50 14.47 -10.55
CA GLY A 49 -8.87 14.43 -11.05
C GLY A 49 -9.81 13.60 -10.18
N GLU A 50 -11.12 13.89 -10.26
CA GLU A 50 -12.13 13.21 -9.43
C GLU A 50 -12.20 11.70 -9.65
N ALA A 51 -11.77 11.19 -10.81
CA ALA A 51 -11.72 9.76 -11.09
C ALA A 51 -10.81 8.98 -10.13
N LEU A 52 -9.84 9.66 -9.48
CA LEU A 52 -9.02 9.05 -8.44
C LEU A 52 -9.87 8.54 -7.27
N LEU A 53 -10.97 9.21 -6.93
CA LEU A 53 -11.85 8.77 -5.84
C LEU A 53 -12.64 7.50 -6.21
N ASP A 54 -12.88 7.23 -7.49
CA ASP A 54 -13.58 5.99 -7.91
C ASP A 54 -12.72 4.74 -7.65
N SER A 55 -11.40 4.90 -7.60
CA SER A 55 -10.48 3.83 -7.22
C SER A 55 -10.69 3.33 -5.79
N TYR A 56 -11.26 4.13 -4.89
CA TYR A 56 -11.54 3.71 -3.51
C TYR A 56 -12.46 2.49 -3.47
N GLN A 57 -13.56 2.53 -4.24
CA GLN A 57 -14.48 1.39 -4.32
C GLN A 57 -13.81 0.18 -4.96
N GLN A 58 -13.07 0.39 -6.06
CA GLN A 58 -12.39 -0.69 -6.80
C GLN A 58 -11.37 -1.42 -5.91
N GLU A 59 -10.62 -0.69 -5.09
CA GLU A 59 -9.59 -1.24 -4.22
C GLU A 59 -10.17 -1.94 -2.98
N ARG A 60 -11.26 -1.41 -2.41
CA ARG A 60 -11.75 -1.85 -1.08
C ARG A 60 -12.91 -2.83 -1.13
N ARG A 61 -13.77 -2.80 -2.15
CA ARG A 61 -15.00 -3.60 -2.22
C ARG A 61 -14.74 -5.10 -2.15
N ASP A 62 -13.81 -5.61 -2.95
CA ASP A 62 -13.53 -7.04 -3.04
C ASP A 62 -12.93 -7.58 -1.74
N HIS A 63 -12.03 -6.81 -1.11
CA HIS A 63 -11.46 -7.17 0.18
C HIS A 63 -12.51 -7.14 1.30
N ALA A 64 -13.37 -6.12 1.34
CA ALA A 64 -14.46 -6.04 2.29
C ALA A 64 -15.41 -7.23 2.16
N LYS A 65 -15.80 -7.58 0.92
CA LYS A 65 -16.64 -8.76 0.63
C LYS A 65 -15.98 -10.06 1.11
N ALA A 66 -14.71 -10.28 0.79
CA ALA A 66 -14.00 -11.48 1.23
C ALA A 66 -13.91 -11.60 2.76
N MET A 67 -13.75 -10.47 3.46
CA MET A 67 -13.74 -10.43 4.93
C MET A 67 -15.12 -10.70 5.54
N ILE A 68 -16.20 -10.21 4.91
CA ILE A 68 -17.57 -10.51 5.31
C ILE A 68 -17.85 -12.01 5.15
N ASP A 69 -17.57 -12.57 3.97
CA ASP A 69 -17.80 -13.99 3.67
C ASP A 69 -17.02 -14.90 4.64
N LEU A 70 -15.79 -14.50 5.00
CA LEU A 70 -14.98 -15.19 6.00
C LEU A 70 -15.61 -15.13 7.40
N SER A 71 -16.11 -13.96 7.80
CA SER A 71 -16.73 -13.75 9.11
C SER A 71 -18.06 -14.50 9.26
N VAL A 72 -18.85 -14.59 8.18
CA VAL A 72 -20.08 -15.39 8.12
C VAL A 72 -19.76 -16.89 8.25
N THR A 73 -18.74 -17.36 7.52
CA THR A 73 -18.28 -18.75 7.60
C THR A 73 -17.80 -19.10 9.00
N ALA A 74 -17.02 -18.24 9.64
CA ALA A 74 -16.57 -18.42 11.01
C ALA A 74 -17.73 -18.50 12.01
N GLY A 75 -18.76 -17.67 11.84
CA GLY A 75 -19.98 -17.73 12.66
C GLY A 75 -20.70 -19.07 12.57
N ASN A 76 -20.85 -19.62 11.36
CA ASN A 76 -21.47 -20.93 11.14
C ASN A 76 -20.68 -22.09 11.77
N VAL A 77 -19.36 -21.97 11.85
CA VAL A 77 -18.48 -22.98 12.47
C VAL A 77 -18.48 -22.86 14.00
N LEU A 78 -18.44 -21.65 14.54
CA LEU A 78 -18.36 -21.42 15.98
C LEU A 78 -19.71 -21.63 16.68
N ALA A 79 -20.82 -21.22 16.04
CA ALA A 79 -22.17 -21.33 16.55
C ALA A 79 -23.05 -22.14 15.58
N PRO A 80 -22.86 -23.47 15.50
CA PRO A 80 -23.60 -24.29 14.54
C PRO A 80 -25.10 -24.38 14.91
N PRO A 81 -26.02 -24.27 13.94
CA PRO A 81 -27.46 -24.23 14.20
C PRO A 81 -28.06 -25.57 14.65
N LYS A 82 -27.34 -26.69 14.50
CA LYS A 82 -27.80 -28.03 14.93
C LYS A 82 -26.77 -28.66 15.85
N ARG A 83 -27.24 -29.36 16.90
CA ARG A 83 -26.39 -29.97 17.94
C ARG A 83 -25.36 -30.98 17.40
N TRP A 84 -25.73 -31.77 16.38
CA TRP A 84 -24.83 -32.76 15.80
C TRP A 84 -23.66 -32.15 15.02
N HIS A 85 -23.85 -30.97 14.40
CA HIS A 85 -22.74 -30.24 13.78
C HIS A 85 -21.70 -29.81 14.83
N GLY A 86 -22.12 -29.51 16.06
CA GLY A 86 -21.22 -29.26 17.19
C GLY A 86 -20.37 -30.49 17.52
N ALA A 87 -20.96 -31.68 17.56
CA ALA A 87 -20.22 -32.92 17.79
C ALA A 87 -19.18 -33.20 16.68
N VAL A 88 -19.52 -32.95 15.42
CA VAL A 88 -18.58 -33.06 14.29
C VAL A 88 -17.44 -32.04 14.41
N ARG A 89 -17.77 -30.77 14.70
CA ARG A 89 -16.77 -29.71 14.92
C ARG A 89 -15.80 -30.10 16.04
N ASP A 90 -16.31 -30.61 17.16
CA ASP A 90 -15.50 -30.98 18.31
C ASP A 90 -14.62 -32.20 18.01
N GLY A 91 -15.14 -33.18 17.28
CA GLY A 91 -14.36 -34.32 16.78
C GLY A 91 -13.24 -33.91 15.81
N VAL A 92 -13.52 -32.99 14.88
CA VAL A 92 -12.51 -32.44 13.95
C VAL A 92 -11.48 -31.63 14.72
N SER A 93 -11.89 -30.80 15.68
CA SER A 93 -10.98 -30.02 16.52
C SER A 93 -10.05 -30.93 17.34
N TRP A 94 -10.60 -32.02 17.89
CA TRP A 94 -9.83 -33.05 18.59
C TRP A 94 -8.80 -33.71 17.65
N LEU A 95 -9.19 -34.08 16.44
CA LEU A 95 -8.27 -34.66 15.44
C LEU A 95 -7.17 -33.66 15.01
N LEU A 96 -7.52 -32.39 14.82
CA LEU A 96 -6.58 -31.33 14.43
C LEU A 96 -5.51 -31.06 15.50
N ASN A 97 -5.75 -31.38 16.77
CA ASN A 97 -4.72 -31.29 17.81
C ASN A 97 -3.53 -32.24 17.56
N TYR A 98 -3.73 -33.32 16.81
CA TYR A 98 -2.67 -34.25 16.42
C TYR A 98 -1.90 -33.80 15.16
N LEU A 99 -2.33 -32.71 14.52
CA LEU A 99 -1.67 -32.10 13.37
C LEU A 99 -1.25 -30.65 13.69
N PRO A 100 -0.14 -30.46 14.44
CA PRO A 100 0.34 -29.14 14.83
C PRO A 100 0.44 -28.09 13.69
N PRO A 101 0.85 -28.45 12.45
CA PRO A 101 0.88 -27.50 11.34
C PRO A 101 -0.50 -26.97 10.95
N VAL A 102 -1.53 -27.83 10.99
CA VAL A 102 -2.90 -27.46 10.61
C VAL A 102 -3.54 -26.63 11.71
N LYS A 103 -3.38 -27.05 12.98
CA LYS A 103 -3.79 -26.25 14.14
C LYS A 103 -3.19 -24.84 14.10
N ARG A 104 -1.89 -24.73 13.82
CA ARG A 104 -1.18 -23.46 13.68
C ARG A 104 -1.72 -22.61 12.53
N TYR A 105 -1.99 -23.21 11.37
CA TYR A 105 -2.58 -22.52 10.22
C TYR A 105 -3.93 -21.85 10.54
N PHE A 106 -4.79 -22.54 11.29
CA PHE A 106 -6.08 -22.01 11.72
C PHE A 106 -5.96 -20.97 12.84
N LEU A 107 -5.13 -21.23 13.86
CA LEU A 107 -4.93 -20.30 14.98
C LEU A 107 -4.28 -18.97 14.54
N GLU A 108 -3.31 -19.04 13.62
CA GLU A 108 -2.65 -17.85 13.06
C GLU A 108 -3.49 -17.15 11.98
N MET A 109 -4.71 -17.66 11.69
CA MET A 109 -5.59 -17.15 10.65
C MET A 109 -4.91 -17.00 9.27
N ARG A 110 -4.03 -17.94 8.89
CA ARG A 110 -3.26 -17.86 7.64
C ARG A 110 -4.11 -17.97 6.37
N PHE A 111 -5.37 -18.38 6.51
CA PHE A 111 -6.38 -18.34 5.45
C PHE A 111 -6.94 -16.93 5.20
N LYS A 112 -6.68 -15.97 6.10
CA LYS A 112 -7.15 -14.59 5.94
C LYS A 112 -6.54 -14.01 4.65
N PRO A 113 -7.37 -13.56 3.69
CA PRO A 113 -6.86 -12.97 2.47
C PRO A 113 -6.08 -11.70 2.82
N MET A 114 -4.80 -11.68 2.47
CA MET A 114 -3.98 -10.49 2.64
C MET A 114 -4.51 -9.37 1.73
N PRO A 115 -4.55 -8.11 2.20
CA PRO A 115 -4.98 -6.99 1.37
C PRO A 115 -4.08 -6.89 0.13
N GLN A 116 -4.68 -7.09 -1.04
CA GLN A 116 -4.01 -6.88 -2.31
C GLN A 116 -4.97 -6.15 -3.25
N TYR A 117 -4.51 -5.02 -3.78
CA TYR A 117 -5.22 -4.27 -4.80
C TYR A 117 -4.81 -4.78 -6.18
N ARG A 118 -5.79 -5.12 -7.01
CA ARG A 118 -5.55 -5.55 -8.39
C ARG A 118 -5.74 -4.42 -9.40
N ASP A 119 -6.56 -3.45 -9.03
CA ASP A 119 -6.84 -2.27 -9.84
C ASP A 119 -7.00 -1.03 -8.96
N GLY A 120 -7.15 0.14 -9.58
CA GLY A 120 -7.23 1.44 -8.93
C GLY A 120 -5.98 2.30 -9.18
N ALA A 121 -5.54 3.06 -8.17
CA ALA A 121 -4.38 3.95 -8.28
C ALA A 121 -3.05 3.19 -8.18
N LEU A 122 -2.84 2.25 -9.12
CA LEU A 122 -1.65 1.40 -9.28
C LEU A 122 -1.52 0.93 -10.73
N LEU A 123 -0.33 0.50 -11.13
CA LEU A 123 -0.05 -0.08 -12.44
C LEU A 123 0.25 -1.58 -12.31
N ALA A 124 -0.78 -2.41 -12.49
CA ALA A 124 -0.61 -3.85 -12.52
C ALA A 124 0.25 -4.26 -13.74
N GLU A 125 1.32 -5.00 -13.50
CA GLU A 125 2.17 -5.58 -14.55
C GLU A 125 1.93 -7.09 -14.65
N GLY A 126 1.13 -7.50 -15.64
CA GLY A 126 0.84 -8.90 -15.93
C GLY A 126 0.11 -9.64 -14.80
N GLU A 127 -0.39 -10.84 -15.11
CA GLU A 127 -1.09 -11.70 -14.15
C GLU A 127 -0.13 -12.50 -13.25
N SER A 128 1.07 -11.97 -12.98
CA SER A 128 2.02 -12.71 -12.14
C SER A 128 1.58 -12.64 -10.67
N LYS A 129 1.17 -13.79 -10.11
CA LYS A 129 0.77 -13.94 -8.69
C LYS A 129 1.85 -13.45 -7.71
N THR A 130 3.11 -13.40 -8.14
CA THR A 130 4.26 -13.00 -7.32
C THR A 130 4.52 -11.49 -7.32
N SER A 131 3.84 -10.71 -8.16
CA SER A 131 4.07 -9.26 -8.24
C SER A 131 3.88 -8.58 -6.86
N PRO A 132 4.74 -7.61 -6.49
CA PRO A 132 4.60 -6.85 -5.25
C PRO A 132 3.57 -5.72 -5.39
N VAL A 133 3.18 -5.38 -6.63
CA VAL A 133 2.25 -4.29 -6.90
C VAL A 133 0.89 -4.58 -6.26
N GLY A 134 0.34 -3.55 -5.62
CA GLY A 134 -0.92 -3.64 -4.89
C GLY A 134 -0.84 -4.35 -3.55
N LYS A 135 0.35 -4.77 -3.09
CA LYS A 135 0.59 -5.26 -1.72
C LYS A 135 1.20 -4.14 -0.88
N MET A 136 1.09 -4.26 0.45
CA MET A 136 1.79 -3.34 1.36
C MET A 136 3.29 -3.52 1.24
N PHE A 137 4.01 -2.39 1.21
CA PHE A 137 5.46 -2.38 1.28
C PHE A 137 5.93 -2.85 2.67
N ILE A 138 7.15 -3.37 2.76
CA ILE A 138 7.70 -3.82 4.04
C ILE A 138 8.03 -2.62 4.93
N GLN A 139 8.00 -2.85 6.24
CA GLN A 139 8.37 -1.83 7.24
C GLN A 139 9.67 -2.20 7.97
N PRO A 140 10.85 -1.84 7.43
CA PRO A 140 12.15 -2.07 8.07
C PRO A 140 12.56 -0.89 8.96
N LYS A 141 13.58 -1.12 9.80
CA LYS A 141 14.38 -0.05 10.39
C LYS A 141 15.45 0.41 9.40
N VAL A 142 15.72 1.70 9.39
CA VAL A 142 16.70 2.35 8.51
C VAL A 142 17.55 3.33 9.30
N THR A 143 18.81 3.48 8.89
CA THR A 143 19.76 4.44 9.45
C THR A 143 19.72 5.72 8.63
N LEU A 144 19.59 6.88 9.26
CA LEU A 144 19.66 8.20 8.63
C LEU A 144 21.11 8.69 8.53
N GLU A 145 21.37 9.70 7.70
CA GLU A 145 22.72 10.27 7.53
C GLU A 145 23.31 10.86 8.82
N ASN A 146 22.49 11.18 9.82
CA ASN A 146 22.95 11.62 11.15
C ASN A 146 23.29 10.43 12.09
N GLY A 147 23.23 9.19 11.59
CA GLY A 147 23.45 7.95 12.36
C GLY A 147 22.25 7.45 13.16
N GLN A 148 21.13 8.18 13.18
CA GLN A 148 19.93 7.76 13.90
C GLN A 148 19.22 6.61 13.19
N VAL A 149 18.85 5.57 13.94
CA VAL A 149 18.02 4.46 13.45
C VAL A 149 16.54 4.76 13.70
N THR A 150 15.71 4.71 12.66
CA THR A 150 14.26 4.93 12.75
C THR A 150 13.48 3.93 11.88
N LEU A 151 12.16 3.97 11.96
CA LEU A 151 11.27 3.22 11.08
C LEU A 151 11.19 3.91 9.71
N LEU A 152 11.24 3.14 8.61
CA LEU A 152 11.06 3.67 7.27
C LEU A 152 9.80 4.55 7.11
N ASP A 153 8.67 4.16 7.72
CA ASP A 153 7.44 4.95 7.70
C ASP A 153 7.58 6.36 8.29
N GLU A 154 8.47 6.59 9.25
CA GLU A 154 8.76 7.92 9.80
C GLU A 154 9.51 8.79 8.78
N VAL A 155 10.36 8.18 7.96
CA VAL A 155 11.06 8.86 6.87
C VAL A 155 10.09 9.25 5.76
N ILE A 156 9.15 8.36 5.41
CA ILE A 156 8.17 8.60 4.37
C ILE A 156 7.11 9.61 4.85
N GLY A 157 6.57 9.46 6.07
CA GLY A 157 5.42 10.20 6.58
C GLY A 157 4.15 9.97 5.75
N ALA A 158 3.13 10.82 5.78
CA ALA A 158 1.88 10.61 5.04
C ALA A 158 1.97 10.90 3.51
N ARG A 159 3.11 10.63 2.89
CA ARG A 159 3.48 11.04 1.53
C ARG A 159 3.66 9.85 0.58
N PHE A 160 3.71 10.14 -0.72
CA PHE A 160 4.27 9.20 -1.69
C PHE A 160 5.77 9.03 -1.44
N ALA A 161 6.30 7.85 -1.75
CA ALA A 161 7.73 7.60 -1.77
C ALA A 161 8.16 6.90 -3.06
N ILE A 162 9.25 7.38 -3.66
CA ILE A 162 9.96 6.68 -4.72
C ILE A 162 11.25 6.18 -4.09
N ILE A 163 11.29 4.88 -3.81
CA ILE A 163 12.36 4.22 -3.05
C ILE A 163 13.24 3.47 -4.04
N ALA A 164 14.50 3.86 -4.16
CA ALA A 164 15.48 3.25 -5.06
C ALA A 164 16.58 2.54 -4.28
N TRP A 165 16.87 1.29 -4.62
CA TRP A 165 17.98 0.51 -4.05
C TRP A 165 19.25 0.73 -4.87
N GLY A 166 20.28 1.30 -4.24
CA GLY A 166 21.63 1.43 -4.81
C GLY A 166 21.72 2.29 -6.07
N CYS A 167 20.68 3.07 -6.40
CA CYS A 167 20.64 3.93 -7.57
C CYS A 167 19.92 5.24 -7.28
N ASN A 168 20.14 6.24 -8.13
CA ASN A 168 19.50 7.54 -8.01
C ASN A 168 17.99 7.42 -8.39
N PRO A 169 17.05 7.74 -7.49
CA PRO A 169 15.61 7.65 -7.74
C PRO A 169 15.08 8.71 -8.73
N GLN A 170 15.90 9.69 -9.12
CA GLN A 170 15.55 10.71 -10.11
C GLN A 170 16.22 10.47 -11.47
N TRP A 171 17.05 9.42 -11.60
CA TRP A 171 17.73 9.13 -12.85
C TRP A 171 16.72 8.90 -13.99
N GLY A 172 16.94 9.59 -15.12
CA GLY A 172 16.07 9.50 -16.31
C GLY A 172 14.73 10.22 -16.18
N LEU A 173 14.47 10.94 -15.08
CA LEU A 173 13.29 11.80 -14.95
C LEU A 173 13.57 13.19 -15.52
N SER A 174 12.57 13.76 -16.19
CA SER A 174 12.59 15.18 -16.57
C SER A 174 12.26 16.08 -15.37
N ASP A 175 12.69 17.34 -15.43
CA ASP A 175 12.38 18.34 -14.41
C ASP A 175 10.87 18.52 -14.20
N GLU A 176 10.08 18.41 -15.28
CA GLU A 176 8.62 18.47 -15.21
C GLU A 176 8.04 17.30 -14.40
N GLN A 177 8.53 16.08 -14.62
CA GLN A 177 8.10 14.90 -13.85
C GLN A 177 8.48 15.05 -12.38
N ILE A 178 9.71 15.50 -12.09
CA ILE A 178 10.16 15.75 -10.72
C ILE A 178 9.27 16.80 -10.05
N ALA A 179 8.98 17.92 -10.72
CA ALA A 179 8.11 18.97 -10.21
C ALA A 179 6.68 18.48 -9.96
N ARG A 180 6.10 17.69 -10.88
CA ARG A 180 4.77 17.11 -10.76
C ARG A 180 4.66 16.21 -9.52
N TRP A 181 5.63 15.32 -9.33
CA TRP A 181 5.63 14.42 -8.17
C TRP A 181 5.93 15.17 -6.86
N ARG A 182 6.76 16.22 -6.88
CA ARG A 182 6.95 17.11 -5.72
C ARG A 182 5.67 17.86 -5.35
N ALA A 183 4.86 18.28 -6.32
CA ALA A 183 3.59 18.97 -6.07
C ALA A 183 2.59 18.10 -5.28
N VAL A 184 2.57 16.78 -5.52
CA VAL A 184 1.79 15.80 -4.73
C VAL A 184 2.49 15.33 -3.45
N GLY A 185 3.66 15.88 -3.15
CA GLY A 185 4.41 15.66 -1.92
C GLY A 185 5.27 14.39 -1.90
N VAL A 186 5.81 13.94 -3.04
CA VAL A 186 6.68 12.76 -3.07
C VAL A 186 7.96 12.95 -2.23
N ARG A 187 8.42 11.87 -1.61
CA ARG A 187 9.79 11.72 -1.09
C ARG A 187 10.59 10.82 -2.02
N PHE A 188 11.66 11.35 -2.59
CA PHE A 188 12.66 10.54 -3.26
C PHE A 188 13.60 9.97 -2.20
N ILE A 189 13.71 8.65 -2.14
CA ILE A 189 14.51 7.94 -1.13
C ILE A 189 15.51 7.05 -1.85
N GLN A 190 16.79 7.25 -1.57
CA GLN A 190 17.86 6.35 -1.98
C GLN A 190 18.24 5.47 -0.79
N VAL A 191 18.13 4.16 -1.00
CA VAL A 191 18.52 3.15 -0.03
C VAL A 191 19.89 2.61 -0.43
N VAL A 192 20.80 2.59 0.54
CA VAL A 192 22.15 2.03 0.38
C VAL A 192 22.42 0.99 1.48
N PRO A 193 23.37 0.07 1.30
CA PRO A 193 23.93 -0.67 2.43
C PRO A 193 24.38 0.31 3.52
N GLU A 194 24.13 -0.02 4.79
CA GLU A 194 24.43 0.89 5.91
C GLU A 194 25.87 1.40 5.91
N VAL A 195 26.83 0.54 5.57
CA VAL A 195 28.26 0.88 5.47
C VAL A 195 28.59 1.94 4.39
N GLN A 196 27.67 2.20 3.46
CA GLN A 196 27.84 3.16 2.37
C GLN A 196 27.14 4.50 2.64
N ILE A 197 26.47 4.67 3.78
CA ILE A 197 25.65 5.85 4.03
C ILE A 197 26.44 7.17 3.98
N HIS A 198 27.71 7.14 4.40
CA HIS A 198 28.63 8.28 4.39
C HIS A 198 29.58 8.30 3.19
N CYS A 199 29.44 7.37 2.24
CA CYS A 199 30.25 7.37 1.03
C CYS A 199 29.68 8.34 -0.01
N ASP A 200 30.57 9.05 -0.70
CA ASP A 200 30.18 9.87 -1.85
C ASP A 200 29.65 8.98 -2.98
N GLN A 201 28.44 9.30 -3.48
CA GLN A 201 27.75 8.63 -4.59
C GLN A 201 27.03 9.71 -5.42
N ASP A 202 26.14 9.31 -6.34
CA ASP A 202 25.23 10.21 -7.09
C ASP A 202 24.22 10.89 -6.15
N ASN A 203 24.73 11.77 -5.28
CA ASN A 203 23.98 12.52 -4.30
C ASN A 203 23.25 13.66 -5.02
N VAL A 204 21.97 13.45 -5.35
CA VAL A 204 21.14 14.54 -5.89
C VAL A 204 20.53 15.34 -4.74
N PRO A 205 20.63 16.69 -4.76
CA PRO A 205 19.98 17.53 -3.77
C PRO A 205 18.48 17.23 -3.64
N GLY A 206 18.00 17.07 -2.40
CA GLY A 206 16.60 16.81 -2.09
C GLY A 206 16.16 15.33 -2.14
N VAL A 207 17.09 14.39 -2.42
CA VAL A 207 16.87 12.97 -2.20
C VAL A 207 17.25 12.62 -0.75
N ILE A 208 16.39 11.89 -0.05
CA ILE A 208 16.67 11.39 1.29
C ILE A 208 17.48 10.11 1.17
N ARG A 209 18.63 10.06 1.83
CA ARG A 209 19.44 8.84 1.91
C ARG A 209 19.16 8.07 3.19
N VAL A 210 19.03 6.75 3.05
CA VAL A 210 18.85 5.84 4.17
C VAL A 210 19.72 4.59 4.03
N GLY A 211 20.29 4.13 5.13
CA GLY A 211 21.00 2.87 5.24
C GLY A 211 20.08 1.70 5.61
N ASP A 212 20.22 0.57 4.94
CA ASP A 212 19.49 -0.67 5.28
C ASP A 212 20.21 -1.45 6.40
N THR A 213 19.87 -1.13 7.64
CA THR A 213 20.45 -1.71 8.86
C THR A 213 20.24 -3.23 8.95
N GLN A 214 19.14 -3.74 8.39
CA GLN A 214 18.69 -5.12 8.60
C GLN A 214 18.84 -5.99 7.35
N ASN A 215 19.37 -5.44 6.26
CA ASN A 215 19.38 -6.05 4.92
C ASN A 215 17.97 -6.44 4.40
N ARG A 216 16.90 -5.89 4.99
CA ARG A 216 15.52 -6.27 4.63
C ARG A 216 15.09 -5.64 3.32
N LEU A 217 15.55 -4.42 3.03
CA LEU A 217 15.27 -3.76 1.75
C LEU A 217 16.05 -4.46 0.64
N LYS A 218 17.33 -4.78 0.88
CA LYS A 218 18.14 -5.59 -0.02
C LYS A 218 17.43 -6.89 -0.40
N SER A 219 17.00 -7.66 0.60
CA SER A 219 16.30 -8.93 0.37
C SER A 219 14.97 -8.76 -0.35
N TRP A 220 14.23 -7.67 -0.07
CA TRP A 220 12.96 -7.41 -0.75
C TRP A 220 13.18 -7.07 -2.23
N PHE A 221 14.10 -6.16 -2.56
CA PHE A 221 14.38 -5.81 -3.96
C PHE A 221 14.93 -7.01 -4.75
N ALA A 222 15.78 -7.83 -4.15
CA ALA A 222 16.32 -9.03 -4.76
C ALA A 222 15.27 -10.09 -5.12
N GLN A 223 14.09 -10.09 -4.49
CA GLN A 223 13.01 -11.04 -4.78
C GLN A 223 12.14 -10.63 -5.98
N HIS A 224 12.25 -9.40 -6.47
CA HIS A 224 11.29 -8.82 -7.41
C HIS A 224 11.95 -8.26 -8.69
N ASP A 225 13.22 -8.57 -8.94
CA ASP A 225 13.99 -8.17 -10.14
C ASP A 225 13.85 -6.68 -10.52
N THR A 226 13.77 -5.83 -9.50
CA THR A 226 13.54 -4.39 -9.63
C THR A 226 14.49 -3.63 -8.72
N ALA A 227 14.75 -2.36 -9.04
CA ALA A 227 15.58 -1.47 -8.22
C ALA A 227 14.76 -0.35 -7.59
N ILE A 228 13.56 -0.05 -8.09
CA ILE A 228 12.73 1.06 -7.62
C ILE A 228 11.32 0.58 -7.29
N ALA A 229 10.80 1.05 -6.15
CA ALA A 229 9.43 0.87 -5.73
C ALA A 229 8.77 2.24 -5.54
N VAL A 230 7.61 2.43 -6.16
CA VAL A 230 6.75 3.61 -5.96
C VAL A 230 5.67 3.23 -4.96
N VAL A 231 5.72 3.86 -3.79
CA VAL A 231 4.86 3.57 -2.64
C VAL A 231 3.89 4.73 -2.41
N ARG A 232 2.63 4.39 -2.20
CA ARG A 232 1.54 5.34 -1.94
C ARG A 232 1.55 5.84 -0.49
N PRO A 233 0.82 6.93 -0.18
CA PRO A 233 0.61 7.40 1.18
C PRO A 233 0.04 6.32 2.12
N ASP A 234 -0.78 5.40 1.61
CA ASP A 234 -1.34 4.27 2.36
C ASP A 234 -0.44 3.02 2.41
N ARG A 235 0.84 3.15 2.01
CA ARG A 235 1.89 2.11 2.06
C ARG A 235 1.74 0.96 1.08
N PHE A 236 0.82 1.06 0.13
CA PHE A 236 0.73 0.09 -0.95
C PHE A 236 1.69 0.44 -2.08
N VAL A 237 2.30 -0.58 -2.68
CA VAL A 237 3.14 -0.43 -3.86
C VAL A 237 2.26 -0.12 -5.06
N ALA A 238 2.38 1.10 -5.61
CA ALA A 238 1.67 1.50 -6.83
C ALA A 238 2.28 0.89 -8.08
N THR A 239 3.60 0.83 -8.15
CA THR A 239 4.34 0.18 -9.23
C THR A 239 5.77 -0.09 -8.79
N VAL A 240 6.43 -1.01 -9.49
CA VAL A 240 7.89 -1.19 -9.45
C VAL A 240 8.49 -0.80 -10.80
N ALA A 241 9.78 -0.49 -10.82
CA ALA A 241 10.51 -0.12 -12.03
C ALA A 241 12.02 -0.31 -11.88
N ILE A 242 12.71 -0.42 -13.01
CA ILE A 242 14.15 -0.18 -13.09
C ILE A 242 14.38 1.28 -13.52
N PRO A 243 15.58 1.86 -13.32
CA PRO A 243 15.83 3.27 -13.66
C PRO A 243 15.44 3.63 -15.11
N GLN A 244 15.67 2.71 -16.05
CA GLN A 244 15.36 2.87 -17.47
C GLN A 244 13.86 2.94 -17.78
N THR A 245 13.00 2.34 -16.94
CA THR A 245 11.55 2.29 -17.17
C THR A 245 10.77 3.22 -16.23
N LEU A 246 11.43 3.83 -15.25
CA LEU A 246 10.81 4.67 -14.22
C LEU A 246 10.01 5.82 -14.83
N SER A 247 10.59 6.57 -15.78
CA SER A 247 9.94 7.74 -16.40
C SER A 247 8.57 7.36 -17.01
N LYS A 248 8.56 6.36 -17.91
CA LYS A 248 7.32 5.85 -18.53
C LYS A 248 6.29 5.35 -17.50
N LYS A 249 6.77 4.72 -16.43
CA LYS A 249 5.93 4.20 -15.34
C LYS A 249 5.28 5.31 -14.53
N LEU A 250 6.04 6.36 -14.21
CA LEU A 250 5.53 7.52 -13.50
C LEU A 250 4.50 8.29 -14.32
N ASP A 251 4.69 8.42 -15.64
CA ASP A 251 3.71 9.06 -16.53
C ASP A 251 2.41 8.26 -16.66
N ALA A 252 2.52 6.94 -16.80
CA ALA A 252 1.35 6.07 -16.84
C ALA A 252 0.57 6.13 -15.51
N LEU A 253 1.28 6.14 -14.37
CA LEU A 253 0.65 6.23 -13.05
C LEU A 253 0.02 7.62 -12.83
N ALA A 254 0.71 8.69 -13.20
CA ALA A 254 0.20 10.06 -13.12
C ALA A 254 -1.05 10.23 -13.99
N SER A 255 -1.07 9.64 -15.18
CA SER A 255 -2.23 9.65 -16.08
C SER A 255 -3.41 8.87 -15.48
N LYS A 256 -3.16 7.69 -14.91
CA LYS A 256 -4.19 6.87 -14.26
C LYS A 256 -4.82 7.58 -13.06
N MET A 257 -4.03 8.36 -12.32
CA MET A 257 -4.49 9.18 -11.20
C MET A 257 -5.00 10.57 -11.61
N GLN A 258 -4.90 10.93 -12.90
CA GLN A 258 -5.19 12.26 -13.43
C GLN A 258 -4.50 13.38 -12.63
N LEU A 259 -3.20 13.21 -12.34
CA LEU A 259 -2.44 14.22 -11.62
C LEU A 259 -2.33 15.51 -12.43
N ALA A 260 -2.51 16.64 -11.75
CA ALA A 260 -2.32 17.96 -12.37
C ALA A 260 -0.87 18.16 -12.83
N SER A 261 -0.67 18.95 -13.89
CA SER A 261 0.67 19.39 -14.26
C SER A 261 1.24 20.33 -13.20
N ALA A 262 2.58 20.41 -13.10
CA ALA A 262 3.24 21.27 -12.13
C ALA A 262 2.86 22.77 -12.27
N GLN A 263 2.46 23.21 -13.46
CA GLN A 263 2.03 24.59 -13.74
C GLN A 263 0.59 24.90 -13.29
N ALA A 264 -0.29 23.91 -13.24
CA ALA A 264 -1.69 24.12 -12.83
C ALA A 264 -1.86 24.23 -11.30
N ALA A 265 -0.95 23.64 -10.53
CA ALA A 265 -1.01 23.64 -9.07
C ALA A 265 -0.73 25.03 -8.44
N THR A 266 0.02 25.89 -9.13
CA THR A 266 0.39 27.24 -8.67
C THR A 266 -0.75 28.26 -8.78
N THR A 267 -1.77 28.00 -9.60
CA THR A 267 -2.83 28.99 -9.86
C THR A 267 -3.87 29.08 -8.73
N ILE A 268 -3.97 28.05 -7.88
CA ILE A 268 -4.99 28.00 -6.81
C ILE A 268 -4.57 28.82 -5.57
N GLU A 269 -3.28 29.11 -5.36
CA GLU A 269 -2.80 29.93 -4.24
C GLU A 269 -3.07 31.44 -4.39
N GLN A 270 -3.57 31.91 -5.55
CA GLN A 270 -3.77 33.35 -5.81
C GLN A 270 -5.21 33.85 -5.67
N VAL A 271 -6.17 33.02 -5.25
CA VAL A 271 -7.54 33.48 -4.97
C VAL A 271 -7.81 33.32 -3.47
N ALA A 272 -7.32 34.30 -2.71
CA ALA A 272 -7.74 34.61 -1.35
C ALA A 272 -8.68 35.82 -1.38
#